data_AF-A0A852VMV6-F1
#
_entry.id   AF-A0A852VMV6-F1
#
_cell.length_a   1.000
_cell.length_b   1.000
_cell.length_c   1.000
_cell.angle_alpha   90.00
_cell.angle_beta   90.00
_cell.angle_gamma   90.00
#
_symmetry.space_group_name_H-M   'P 1'
#
loop_
_entity.id
_entity.type
_entity.pdbx_description
1 polymer ?
#
loop_
_entity_poly.entity_id
_entity_poly.type
_entity_poly.pdbx_seq_one_letter_code
_entity_poly.pdbx_strand_id
1 'polypeptide(L)'
;MLYTYRQLRGERYSRRTIDTLVDAGTLRRAGRFFASRSEDDVVVEALRHGLRPTCLTAAEHHGLWLPPGSGTHVHGRRRVDLPDSYVGHGWHRVWPEDLPVASPALLIEHAARCLDPLDVGILADSALRQGRLHESQIDVIRSVACRVQWRL
;
A
#
# COMPACT_ATOMS: atom_id res chain seq x y z
N MET A 1 3.22 -11.06 -6.26
CA MET A 1 4.17 -10.79 -5.18
C MET A 1 5.09 -9.64 -5.55
N LEU A 2 5.50 -8.85 -4.56
CA LEU A 2 6.45 -7.73 -4.71
C LEU A 2 7.78 -8.03 -4.02
N TYR A 3 8.86 -7.57 -4.62
CA TYR A 3 10.22 -7.83 -4.17
C TYR A 3 11.06 -6.55 -4.21
N THR A 4 11.91 -6.40 -3.21
CA THR A 4 13.06 -5.49 -3.26
C THR A 4 14.22 -6.15 -3.98
N TYR A 5 15.13 -5.36 -4.51
CA TYR A 5 16.39 -5.88 -5.05
C TYR A 5 17.16 -6.71 -4.00
N ARG A 6 17.16 -6.29 -2.74
CA ARG A 6 17.82 -7.01 -1.64
C ARG A 6 17.24 -8.40 -1.41
N GLN A 7 15.91 -8.56 -1.49
CA GLN A 7 15.25 -9.87 -1.36
C GLN A 7 15.67 -10.81 -2.49
N LEU A 8 15.59 -10.37 -3.74
CA LEU A 8 16.02 -11.18 -4.89
C LEU A 8 17.50 -11.58 -4.80
N ARG A 9 18.37 -10.67 -4.33
CA ARG A 9 19.78 -10.99 -4.08
C ARG A 9 19.96 -11.99 -2.95
N GLY A 10 19.15 -11.91 -1.89
CA GLY A 10 19.13 -12.88 -0.79
C GLY A 10 18.73 -14.29 -1.25
N GLU A 11 17.81 -14.37 -2.21
CA GLU A 11 17.40 -15.60 -2.91
C GLU A 11 18.42 -16.10 -3.96
N ARG A 12 19.65 -15.55 -3.95
CA ARG A 12 20.77 -15.91 -4.84
C ARG A 12 20.58 -15.56 -6.32
N TYR A 13 19.58 -14.75 -6.68
CA TYR A 13 19.50 -14.23 -8.04
C TYR A 13 20.65 -13.25 -8.31
N SER A 14 21.40 -13.48 -9.40
CA SER A 14 22.40 -12.52 -9.87
C SER A 14 21.73 -11.33 -10.55
N ARG A 15 22.45 -10.21 -10.74
CA ARG A 15 21.91 -9.05 -11.47
C ARG A 15 21.51 -9.45 -12.90
N ARG A 16 22.38 -10.21 -13.58
CA ARG A 16 22.12 -10.75 -14.92
C ARG A 16 20.86 -11.63 -14.93
N THR A 17 20.67 -12.47 -13.92
CA THR A 17 19.48 -13.33 -13.80
C THR A 17 18.21 -12.49 -13.60
N ILE A 18 18.26 -11.47 -12.75
CA ILE A 18 17.13 -10.53 -12.56
C ILE A 18 16.79 -9.84 -13.89
N ASP A 19 17.80 -9.36 -14.61
CA ASP A 19 17.59 -8.71 -15.91
C ASP A 19 16.97 -9.70 -16.92
N THR A 20 17.46 -10.93 -17.02
CA THR A 20 16.83 -11.99 -17.84
C THR A 20 15.38 -12.28 -17.44
N LEU A 21 15.07 -12.32 -16.13
CA LEU A 21 13.70 -12.54 -15.66
C LEU A 21 12.77 -11.37 -16.00
N VAL A 22 13.30 -10.15 -16.04
CA VAL A 22 12.57 -8.95 -16.49
C VAL A 22 12.35 -9.01 -18.00
N ASP A 23 13.39 -9.31 -18.77
CA ASP A 23 13.33 -9.41 -20.23
C ASP A 23 12.37 -10.53 -20.69
N ALA A 24 12.32 -11.64 -19.93
CA ALA A 24 11.39 -12.74 -20.15
C ALA A 24 9.95 -12.45 -19.65
N GLY A 25 9.70 -11.31 -18.98
CA GLY A 25 8.39 -10.94 -18.45
C GLY A 25 7.95 -11.72 -17.21
N THR A 26 8.81 -12.55 -16.63
CA THR A 26 8.56 -13.27 -15.37
C THR A 26 8.52 -12.30 -14.18
N LEU A 27 9.42 -11.32 -14.21
CA LEU A 27 9.40 -10.16 -13.32
C LEU A 27 9.07 -8.90 -14.11
N ARG A 28 8.43 -7.94 -13.45
CA ARG A 28 8.12 -6.62 -13.99
C ARG A 28 8.80 -5.57 -13.12
N ARG A 29 9.42 -4.56 -13.73
CA ARG A 29 9.91 -3.39 -12.98
C ARG A 29 8.72 -2.56 -12.49
N ALA A 30 8.72 -2.25 -11.20
CA ALA A 30 7.70 -1.47 -10.49
C ALA A 30 8.41 -0.34 -9.71
N GLY A 31 8.95 0.64 -10.44
CA GLY A 31 9.83 1.67 -9.88
C GLY A 31 11.10 1.06 -9.27
N ARG A 32 11.31 1.24 -7.96
CA ARG A 32 12.44 0.64 -7.22
C ARG A 32 12.23 -0.83 -6.83
N PHE A 33 11.04 -1.37 -7.06
CA PHE A 33 10.65 -2.73 -6.73
C PHE A 33 10.53 -3.59 -7.99
N PHE A 34 10.39 -4.88 -7.77
CA PHE A 34 10.07 -5.87 -8.79
C PHE A 34 8.74 -6.52 -8.43
N ALA A 35 7.92 -6.79 -9.42
CA ALA A 35 6.65 -7.47 -9.26
C ALA A 35 6.68 -8.79 -10.02
N SER A 36 6.07 -9.84 -9.48
CA SER A 36 5.78 -11.05 -10.26
C SER A 36 4.82 -10.71 -11.39
N ARG A 37 4.81 -11.54 -12.45
CA ARG A 37 3.87 -11.40 -13.56
C ARG A 37 2.40 -11.32 -13.12
N SER A 38 2.04 -12.02 -12.05
CA SER A 38 0.67 -12.10 -11.50
C SER A 38 0.30 -10.96 -10.55
N GLU A 39 1.19 -10.00 -10.30
CA GLU A 39 0.86 -8.84 -9.46
C GLU A 39 -0.10 -7.89 -10.19
N ASP A 40 -0.96 -7.23 -9.41
CA ASP A 40 -1.93 -6.26 -9.91
C ASP A 40 -1.25 -5.10 -10.66
N ASP A 41 -1.77 -4.80 -11.85
CA ASP A 41 -1.32 -3.70 -12.69
C ASP A 41 -1.45 -2.35 -12.01
N VAL A 42 -2.51 -2.14 -11.21
CA VAL A 42 -2.75 -0.90 -10.47
C VAL A 42 -1.62 -0.65 -9.47
N VAL A 43 -1.21 -1.69 -8.74
CA VAL A 43 -0.11 -1.63 -7.77
C VAL A 43 1.22 -1.39 -8.48
N VAL A 44 1.48 -2.11 -9.58
CA VAL A 44 2.70 -1.97 -10.38
C VAL A 44 2.85 -0.55 -10.93
N GLU A 45 1.77 0.03 -11.45
CA GLU A 45 1.80 1.36 -12.07
C GLU A 45 1.96 2.47 -11.03
N ALA A 46 1.25 2.38 -9.90
CA ALA A 46 1.47 3.31 -8.78
C ALA A 46 2.95 3.33 -8.35
N LEU A 47 3.59 2.16 -8.23
CA LEU A 47 4.99 2.06 -7.85
C LEU A 47 5.94 2.64 -8.92
N ARG A 48 5.61 2.52 -10.22
CA ARG A 48 6.38 3.14 -11.32
C ARG A 48 6.33 4.66 -11.27
N HIS A 49 5.19 5.22 -10.87
CA HIS A 49 5.05 6.65 -10.60
C HIS A 49 5.77 7.12 -9.32
N GLY A 50 6.44 6.22 -8.60
CA GLY A 50 7.12 6.54 -7.34
C GLY A 50 6.16 6.78 -6.17
N LEU A 51 4.92 6.32 -6.31
CA LEU A 51 3.87 6.35 -5.30
C LEU A 51 3.80 4.99 -4.60
N ARG A 52 3.10 4.94 -3.47
CA ARG A 52 2.82 3.70 -2.75
C ARG A 52 1.33 3.51 -2.56
N PRO A 53 0.76 2.35 -2.91
CA PRO A 53 -0.64 2.04 -2.62
C PRO A 53 -0.94 2.07 -1.12
N THR A 54 -2.11 2.59 -0.76
CA THR A 54 -2.59 2.69 0.62
C THR A 54 -4.12 2.62 0.70
N CYS A 55 -4.70 2.78 1.89
CA CYS A 55 -6.14 2.77 2.13
C CYS A 55 -6.82 1.59 1.39
N LEU A 56 -7.82 1.84 0.54
CA LEU A 56 -8.56 0.79 -0.18
C LEU A 56 -7.68 -0.05 -1.12
N THR A 57 -6.75 0.57 -1.87
CA THR A 57 -5.87 -0.17 -2.78
C THR A 57 -4.90 -1.09 -2.01
N ALA A 58 -4.40 -0.65 -0.85
CA ALA A 58 -3.61 -1.55 0.00
C ALA A 58 -4.48 -2.61 0.68
N ALA A 59 -5.69 -2.27 1.11
CA ALA A 59 -6.62 -3.22 1.71
C ALA A 59 -6.92 -4.37 0.73
N GLU A 60 -7.16 -4.05 -0.54
CA GLU A 60 -7.39 -5.03 -1.60
C GLU A 60 -6.17 -5.92 -1.80
N HIS A 61 -4.97 -5.32 -1.90
CA HIS A 61 -3.71 -6.06 -2.02
C HIS A 61 -3.46 -7.02 -0.84
N HIS A 62 -3.86 -6.65 0.39
CA HIS A 62 -3.73 -7.51 1.57
C HIS A 62 -4.85 -8.56 1.70
N GLY A 63 -5.87 -8.52 0.83
CA GLY A 63 -7.03 -9.40 0.85
C GLY A 63 -8.01 -9.09 1.99
N LEU A 64 -8.09 -7.83 2.41
CA LEU A 64 -9.07 -7.38 3.41
C LEU A 64 -10.47 -7.29 2.80
N TRP A 65 -11.49 -7.33 3.63
CA TRP A 65 -12.86 -7.02 3.24
C TRP A 65 -12.96 -5.54 2.86
N LEU A 66 -13.45 -5.26 1.66
CA LEU A 66 -13.48 -3.89 1.14
C LEU A 66 -14.85 -3.24 1.34
N PRO A 67 -14.93 -2.06 1.97
CA PRO A 67 -16.11 -1.21 1.88
C PRO A 67 -16.21 -0.59 0.47
N PRO A 68 -17.37 -0.01 0.11
CA PRO A 68 -17.53 0.71 -1.15
C PRO A 68 -16.50 1.84 -1.30
N GLY A 69 -15.95 1.99 -2.50
CA GLY A 69 -15.05 3.07 -2.84
C GLY A 69 -14.54 2.96 -4.27
N SER A 70 -13.89 4.01 -4.76
CA SER A 70 -13.42 4.10 -6.13
C SER A 70 -12.08 4.80 -6.23
N GLY A 71 -11.34 4.49 -7.30
CA GLY A 71 -10.05 5.11 -7.58
C GLY A 71 -8.88 4.38 -6.93
N THR A 72 -7.66 4.76 -7.33
CA THR A 72 -6.41 4.16 -6.85
C THR A 72 -5.87 5.00 -5.70
N HIS A 73 -5.96 4.48 -4.48
CA HIS A 73 -5.55 5.15 -3.26
C HIS A 73 -4.03 5.04 -3.06
N VAL A 74 -3.35 6.18 -3.01
CA VAL A 74 -1.88 6.25 -2.96
C VAL A 74 -1.37 7.32 -2.02
N HIS A 75 -0.12 7.21 -1.59
CA HIS A 75 0.62 8.29 -0.95
C HIS A 75 2.03 8.44 -1.56
N GLY A 76 2.59 9.64 -1.45
CA GLY A 76 3.84 10.02 -2.11
C GLY A 76 4.97 10.40 -1.16
N ARG A 77 6.15 10.66 -1.73
CA ARG A 77 7.29 11.27 -1.02
C ARG A 77 7.34 12.80 -1.08
N ARG A 78 6.59 13.34 -2.02
CA ARG A 78 6.44 14.76 -2.31
C ARG A 78 5.04 14.95 -2.89
N ARG A 79 4.57 16.19 -2.90
CA ARG A 79 3.37 16.56 -3.65
C ARG A 79 3.63 16.27 -5.14
N VAL A 80 2.69 15.59 -5.78
CA VAL A 80 2.66 15.35 -7.22
C VAL A 80 1.24 15.61 -7.69
N ASP A 81 1.10 16.01 -8.95
CA ASP A 81 -0.19 16.07 -9.60
C ASP A 81 -0.59 14.64 -9.96
N LEU A 82 -1.73 14.21 -9.42
CA LEU A 82 -2.25 12.86 -9.62
C LEU A 82 -3.32 12.89 -10.73
N PRO A 83 -3.42 11.83 -11.55
CA PRO A 83 -4.55 11.66 -12.44
C PRO A 83 -5.87 11.60 -11.65
N ASP A 84 -6.99 11.97 -12.27
CA ASP A 84 -8.32 11.96 -11.62
C ASP A 84 -8.75 10.58 -11.12
N SER A 85 -8.19 9.51 -11.67
CA SER A 85 -8.43 8.13 -11.23
C SER A 85 -7.72 7.78 -9.90
N TYR A 86 -6.88 8.67 -9.36
CA TYR A 86 -6.10 8.44 -8.14
C TYR A 86 -6.64 9.26 -6.97
N VAL A 87 -6.64 8.65 -5.78
CA VAL A 87 -6.98 9.31 -4.52
C VAL A 87 -5.70 9.48 -3.70
N GLY A 88 -5.26 10.72 -3.50
CA GLY A 88 -4.02 11.04 -2.81
C GLY A 88 -4.18 11.18 -1.28
N HIS A 89 -3.39 10.42 -0.52
CA HIS A 89 -3.34 10.46 0.96
C HIS A 89 -2.15 11.30 1.47
N GLY A 90 -1.79 12.35 0.74
CA GLY A 90 -0.69 13.24 1.09
C GLY A 90 0.70 12.66 0.81
N TRP A 91 1.71 13.19 1.50
CA TRP A 91 3.10 12.85 1.27
C TRP A 91 3.97 12.94 2.53
N HIS A 92 5.05 12.14 2.55
CA HIS A 92 6.06 12.17 3.61
C HIS A 92 7.45 12.40 3.04
N ARG A 93 8.23 13.33 3.62
CA ARG A 93 9.63 13.57 3.20
C ARG A 93 10.48 12.29 3.21
N VAL A 94 10.21 11.43 4.18
CA VAL A 94 10.80 10.10 4.34
C VAL A 94 9.66 9.09 4.34
N TRP A 95 9.84 7.95 3.68
CA TRP A 95 8.81 6.90 3.69
C TRP A 95 8.59 6.42 5.14
N PRO A 96 7.34 6.31 5.63
CA PRO A 96 7.06 5.81 6.99
C PRO A 96 7.55 4.38 7.22
N GLU A 97 7.61 3.59 6.16
CA GLU A 97 8.02 2.19 6.15
C GLU A 97 8.80 1.88 4.87
N ASP A 98 9.42 0.70 4.76
CA ASP A 98 10.16 0.28 3.55
C ASP A 98 9.35 -0.61 2.59
N LEU A 99 8.10 -0.92 2.95
CA LEU A 99 7.19 -1.78 2.21
C LEU A 99 6.67 -1.12 0.92
N PRO A 100 6.52 -1.86 -0.19
CA PRO A 100 6.02 -1.28 -1.45
C PRO A 100 4.54 -0.86 -1.37
N VAL A 101 3.76 -1.53 -0.53
CA VAL A 101 2.33 -1.26 -0.27
C VAL A 101 2.19 -1.00 1.23
N ALA A 102 1.35 -0.02 1.59
CA ALA A 102 1.13 0.35 2.98
C ALA A 102 0.79 -0.88 3.84
N SER A 103 1.42 -1.02 5.01
CA SER A 103 1.05 -2.04 5.99
C SER A 103 -0.41 -1.88 6.45
N PRO A 104 -1.04 -2.94 7.01
CA PRO A 104 -2.37 -2.87 7.60
C PRO A 104 -2.55 -1.73 8.61
N ALA A 105 -1.53 -1.44 9.43
CA ALA A 105 -1.58 -0.32 10.36
C ALA A 105 -1.62 1.04 9.65
N LEU A 106 -0.70 1.27 8.70
CA LEU A 106 -0.61 2.54 7.97
C LEU A 106 -1.81 2.76 7.05
N LEU A 107 -2.30 1.71 6.39
CA LEU A 107 -3.46 1.85 5.51
C LEU A 107 -4.74 2.19 6.30
N ILE A 108 -4.91 1.68 7.53
CA ILE A 108 -6.04 2.05 8.39
C ILE A 108 -5.91 3.48 8.86
N GLU A 109 -4.69 3.95 9.17
CA GLU A 109 -4.45 5.35 9.53
C GLU A 109 -4.84 6.32 8.39
N HIS A 110 -4.56 5.95 7.14
CA HIS A 110 -4.99 6.71 5.97
C HIS A 110 -6.50 6.55 5.71
N ALA A 111 -7.07 5.36 5.90
CA ALA A 111 -8.51 5.13 5.78
C ALA A 111 -9.32 6.00 6.76
N ALA A 112 -8.84 6.17 7.99
CA ALA A 112 -9.42 7.04 9.01
C ALA A 112 -9.39 8.55 8.66
N ARG A 113 -8.89 8.95 7.49
CA ARG A 113 -8.96 10.33 7.01
C ARG A 113 -9.81 10.48 5.75
N CYS A 114 -10.26 9.36 5.18
CA CYS A 114 -10.80 9.29 3.83
C CYS A 114 -12.15 8.57 3.77
N LEU A 115 -12.42 7.64 4.68
CA LEU A 115 -13.62 6.82 4.70
C LEU A 115 -14.52 7.20 5.87
N ASP A 116 -15.78 6.80 5.79
CA ASP A 116 -16.70 6.84 6.92
C ASP A 116 -16.18 5.97 8.08
N PRO A 117 -16.39 6.35 9.36
CA PRO A 117 -15.97 5.54 10.50
C PRO A 117 -16.43 4.07 10.46
N LEU A 118 -17.62 3.79 9.91
CA LEU A 118 -18.11 2.41 9.76
C LEU A 118 -17.24 1.61 8.79
N ASP A 119 -16.89 2.21 7.65
CA ASP A 119 -16.04 1.59 6.62
C ASP A 119 -14.60 1.37 7.13
N VAL A 120 -14.09 2.29 7.94
CA VAL A 120 -12.81 2.09 8.66
C VAL A 120 -12.91 0.90 9.61
N GLY A 121 -14.04 0.75 10.31
CA GLY A 121 -14.34 -0.38 11.18
C GLY A 121 -14.33 -1.72 10.44
N ILE A 122 -14.88 -1.78 9.22
CA ILE A 122 -14.84 -2.98 8.36
C ILE A 122 -13.40 -3.39 8.06
N LEU A 123 -12.56 -2.44 7.64
CA LEU A 123 -11.15 -2.69 7.35
C LEU A 123 -10.39 -3.18 8.59
N ALA A 124 -10.64 -2.56 9.74
CA ALA A 124 -10.00 -2.92 11.00
C ALA A 124 -10.41 -4.31 11.50
N ASP A 125 -11.71 -4.65 11.48
CA ASP A 125 -12.21 -5.98 11.87
C ASP A 125 -11.66 -7.07 10.94
N SER A 126 -11.66 -6.79 9.63
CA SER A 126 -11.05 -7.70 8.66
C SER A 126 -9.57 -7.95 8.96
N ALA A 127 -8.79 -6.89 9.22
CA ALA A 127 -7.36 -7.00 9.47
C ALA A 127 -7.07 -7.77 10.78
N LEU A 128 -7.85 -7.53 11.83
CA LEU A 128 -7.76 -8.28 13.09
C LEU A 128 -8.06 -9.76 12.91
N ARG A 129 -9.20 -10.11 12.29
CA ARG A 129 -9.62 -11.50 12.10
C ARG A 129 -8.65 -12.32 11.24
N GLN A 130 -7.96 -11.66 10.33
CA GLN A 130 -6.95 -12.29 9.47
C GLN A 130 -5.54 -12.27 10.09
N GLY A 131 -5.37 -11.75 11.32
CA GLY A 131 -4.06 -11.64 11.98
C GLY A 131 -3.09 -10.69 11.29
N ARG A 132 -3.61 -9.75 10.48
CA ARG A 132 -2.84 -8.73 9.74
C ARG A 132 -2.55 -7.48 10.58
N LEU A 133 -3.32 -7.29 11.64
CA LEU A 133 -3.17 -6.25 12.64
C LEU A 133 -3.27 -6.89 14.03
N HIS A 134 -2.44 -6.45 14.97
CA HIS A 134 -2.52 -6.86 16.37
C HIS A 134 -3.20 -5.78 17.22
N GLU A 135 -3.91 -6.16 18.30
CA GLU A 135 -4.65 -5.22 19.16
C GLU A 135 -3.79 -4.07 19.68
N SER A 136 -2.54 -4.36 20.05
CA SER A 136 -1.56 -3.35 20.52
C SER A 136 -1.27 -2.24 19.49
N GLN A 137 -1.52 -2.48 18.20
CA GLN A 137 -1.36 -1.49 17.13
C GLN A 137 -2.61 -0.60 16.97
N ILE A 138 -3.77 -1.04 17.45
CA ILE A 138 -5.03 -0.29 17.37
C ILE A 138 -5.01 0.92 18.31
N ASP A 139 -4.45 0.77 19.52
CA ASP A 139 -4.38 1.87 20.48
C ASP A 139 -3.56 3.04 19.96
N VAL A 140 -2.49 2.73 19.21
CA VAL A 140 -1.68 3.73 18.50
C VAL A 140 -2.52 4.44 17.43
N ILE A 141 -3.28 3.70 16.62
CA ILE A 141 -4.15 4.27 15.58
C ILE A 141 -5.25 5.17 16.18
N ARG A 142 -5.90 4.74 17.27
CA ARG A 142 -6.92 5.55 17.97
C ARG A 142 -6.37 6.90 18.43
N SER A 143 -5.14 6.92 18.94
CA SER A 143 -4.49 8.15 19.41
C SER A 143 -4.23 9.18 18.31
N VAL A 144 -4.11 8.73 17.05
CA VAL A 144 -3.90 9.57 15.87
C VAL A 144 -5.24 9.97 15.24
N ALA A 145 -6.20 9.04 15.17
CA ALA A 145 -7.53 9.28 14.62
C ALA A 145 -8.35 10.28 15.45
N CYS A 146 -8.11 10.38 16.77
CA CYS A 146 -8.78 11.36 17.65
C CYS A 146 -8.43 12.83 17.32
N ARG A 147 -7.45 13.09 16.44
CA ARG A 147 -7.15 14.44 15.91
C ARG A 147 -7.89 14.76 14.60
N VAL A 148 -8.60 13.80 14.04
CA VAL A 148 -9.46 13.98 12.86
C VAL A 148 -10.83 14.36 13.39
N GLN A 149 -11.23 15.62 13.24
CA GLN A 149 -12.57 16.07 13.61
C GLN A 149 -13.59 15.39 12.69
N TRP A 150 -14.19 14.30 13.14
CA TRP A 150 -15.37 13.72 12.52
C TRP A 150 -16.55 14.64 12.78
N ARG A 151 -16.99 15.36 11.74
CA ARG A 151 -18.29 16.04 11.77
C ARG A 151 -19.34 14.99 11.43
N LEU A 152 -19.98 14.45 12.47
CA LEU A 152 -21.23 13.69 12.35
C LEU A 152 -22.36 14.63 11.92
#